data_AF-A0A3P8A9F6-F1
#
_entry.id   AF-A0A3P8A9F6-F1
#
_cell.length_a   1.000
_cell.length_b   1.000
_cell.length_c   1.000
_cell.angle_alpha   90.00
_cell.angle_beta   90.00
_cell.angle_gamma   90.00
#
_symmetry.space_group_name_H-M   'P 1'
#
loop_
_entity.id
_entity.type
_entity.pdbx_description
1 polymer ?
#
loop_
_entity_poly.entity_id
_entity_poly.type
_entity_poly.pdbx_seq_one_letter_code
_entity_poly.pdbx_strand_id
1 'polypeptide(L)'
;MDFSTTTNIINLQTNTGIGLIFVTIFCILVNYPGNPPIIYRIYIAAGILGIGCTIILITSLAMVSDLIGKYQQYGAFVYGYMSFTDKLANGIVIQIIELLWNECSSLTYYQNVESYGIGTFVLCQFIFLCLYKWQKNVYITNGNIIHEHV
;
A
#
# COMPACT_ATOMS: atom_id res chain seq x y z
N MET A 1 23.12 16.42 -9.25
CA MET A 1 22.00 15.46 -9.17
C MET A 1 22.21 14.52 -10.32
N ASP A 2 22.74 13.34 -10.04
CA ASP A 2 23.23 12.45 -11.08
C ASP A 2 22.08 11.68 -11.70
N PHE A 3 22.12 11.54 -13.03
CA PHE A 3 21.14 10.82 -13.84
C PHE A 3 20.86 9.40 -13.29
N SER A 4 21.85 8.77 -12.65
CA SER A 4 21.75 7.48 -11.93
C SER A 4 20.83 7.51 -10.70
N THR A 5 20.78 8.60 -9.92
CA THR A 5 19.90 8.66 -8.74
C THR A 5 18.44 8.84 -9.16
N THR A 6 18.18 9.64 -10.18
CA THR A 6 16.84 9.84 -10.75
C THR A 6 16.25 8.57 -11.37
N THR A 7 17.04 7.74 -12.05
CA THR A 7 16.55 6.47 -12.61
C THR A 7 16.19 5.45 -11.52
N ASN A 8 16.97 5.39 -10.43
CA ASN A 8 16.65 4.52 -9.30
C ASN A 8 15.35 4.92 -8.59
N ILE A 9 15.09 6.22 -8.41
CA ILE A 9 13.84 6.72 -7.83
C ILE A 9 12.64 6.38 -8.73
N ILE A 10 12.80 6.49 -10.05
CA ILE A 10 11.75 6.09 -11.01
C ILE A 10 11.47 4.59 -10.90
N ASN A 11 12.51 3.75 -10.81
CA ASN A 11 12.36 2.30 -10.65
C ASN A 11 11.67 1.93 -9.32
N LEU A 12 11.98 2.64 -8.23
CA LEU A 12 11.30 2.48 -6.94
C LEU A 12 9.81 2.85 -7.06
N GLN A 13 9.47 3.97 -7.70
CA GLN A 13 8.06 4.33 -7.92
C GLN A 13 7.30 3.30 -8.78
N THR A 14 7.94 2.73 -9.81
CA THR A 14 7.32 1.67 -10.61
C THR A 14 7.12 0.38 -9.81
N ASN A 15 8.05 0.04 -8.91
CA ASN A 15 7.96 -1.15 -8.06
C ASN A 15 6.81 -1.06 -7.06
N THR A 16 6.56 0.12 -6.47
CA THR A 16 5.36 0.33 -5.64
C THR A 16 4.07 0.09 -6.45
N GLY A 17 4.02 0.54 -7.71
CA GLY A 17 2.89 0.28 -8.59
C GLY A 17 2.64 -1.20 -8.85
N ILE A 18 3.71 -1.99 -9.02
CA ILE A 18 3.64 -3.45 -9.23
C ILE A 18 3.11 -4.17 -7.98
N GLY A 19 3.58 -3.77 -6.80
CA GLY A 19 3.06 -4.29 -5.52
C GLY A 19 1.55 -4.06 -5.38
N LEU A 20 1.05 -2.90 -5.79
CA LEU A 20 -0.38 -2.57 -5.74
C LEU A 20 -1.24 -3.43 -6.67
N ILE A 21 -0.72 -3.79 -7.85
CA ILE A 21 -1.42 -4.69 -8.78
C ILE A 21 -1.60 -6.07 -8.14
N PHE A 22 -0.57 -6.58 -7.46
CA PHE A 22 -0.65 -7.86 -6.73
C PHE A 22 -1.69 -7.83 -5.61
N VAL A 23 -1.76 -6.73 -4.83
CA VAL A 23 -2.77 -6.58 -3.75
C VAL A 23 -4.19 -6.45 -4.31
N THR A 24 -4.35 -5.79 -5.46
CA THR A 24 -5.66 -5.68 -6.14
C THR A 24 -6.14 -7.05 -6.63
N ILE A 25 -5.23 -7.86 -7.20
CA ILE A 25 -5.52 -9.25 -7.61
C ILE A 25 -5.97 -10.08 -6.40
N PHE A 26 -5.30 -9.95 -5.26
CA PHE A 26 -5.71 -10.60 -4.00
C PHE A 26 -7.15 -10.22 -3.59
N CYS A 27 -7.49 -8.93 -3.62
CA CYS A 27 -8.82 -8.45 -3.24
C CYS A 27 -9.93 -9.06 -4.12
N ILE A 28 -9.67 -9.21 -5.43
CA ILE A 28 -10.60 -9.86 -6.38
C ILE A 28 -10.72 -11.36 -6.10
N LEU A 29 -9.61 -12.03 -5.76
CA LEU A 29 -9.60 -13.47 -5.43
C LEU A 29 -10.41 -13.79 -4.17
N VAL A 30 -10.33 -12.94 -3.15
CA VAL A 30 -11.06 -13.08 -1.88
C VAL A 30 -12.56 -12.81 -2.05
N ASN A 31 -12.95 -11.88 -2.93
CA ASN A 31 -14.35 -11.55 -3.17
C ASN A 31 -15.12 -12.58 -3.99
N TYR A 32 -14.44 -13.52 -4.67
CA TYR A 32 -15.11 -14.54 -5.48
C TYR A 32 -15.64 -15.69 -4.60
N PRO A 33 -16.97 -15.84 -4.43
CA PRO A 33 -17.56 -16.93 -3.67
C PRO A 33 -17.47 -18.22 -4.50
N GLY A 34 -16.43 -19.01 -4.24
CA GLY A 34 -16.30 -20.37 -4.77
C GLY A 34 -16.92 -21.35 -3.79
N ASN A 35 -18.04 -21.98 -4.16
CA ASN A 35 -18.59 -23.12 -3.43
C ASN A 35 -18.04 -24.40 -4.10
N PRO A 36 -17.26 -25.28 -3.44
CA PRO A 36 -16.82 -25.28 -2.03
C PRO A 36 -15.55 -24.44 -1.72
N PRO A 37 -15.32 -24.09 -0.43
CA PRO A 37 -14.13 -23.38 0.02
C PRO A 37 -12.88 -24.26 -0.10
N ILE A 38 -12.17 -24.09 -1.21
CA ILE A 38 -10.92 -24.80 -1.47
C ILE A 38 -9.81 -24.12 -0.65
N ILE A 39 -9.32 -24.79 0.39
CA ILE A 39 -8.27 -24.31 1.31
C ILE A 39 -7.03 -23.82 0.55
N TYR A 40 -6.70 -24.50 -0.56
CA TYR A 40 -5.61 -24.13 -1.48
C TYR A 40 -5.73 -22.69 -2.03
N ARG A 41 -6.94 -22.18 -2.27
CA ARG A 41 -7.13 -20.79 -2.75
C ARG A 41 -6.70 -19.77 -1.70
N ILE A 42 -6.96 -20.05 -0.42
CA ILE A 42 -6.59 -19.18 0.70
C ILE A 42 -5.08 -19.13 0.85
N TYR A 43 -4.40 -20.28 0.74
CA TYR A 43 -2.93 -20.33 0.77
C TYR A 43 -2.29 -19.54 -0.38
N ILE A 44 -2.84 -19.64 -1.60
CA ILE A 44 -2.35 -18.84 -2.73
C ILE A 44 -2.62 -17.36 -2.52
N ALA A 45 -3.83 -17.01 -2.08
CA ALA A 45 -4.20 -15.63 -1.82
C ALA A 45 -3.27 -15.01 -0.77
N ALA A 46 -3.00 -15.72 0.34
CA ALA A 46 -2.05 -15.29 1.36
C ALA A 46 -0.63 -15.11 0.80
N GLY A 47 -0.17 -16.01 -0.07
CA GLY A 47 1.14 -15.87 -0.73
C GLY A 47 1.24 -14.63 -1.62
N ILE A 48 0.22 -14.36 -2.43
CA ILE A 48 0.14 -13.17 -3.31
C ILE A 48 0.10 -11.89 -2.47
N LEU A 49 -0.69 -11.87 -1.40
CA LEU A 49 -0.76 -10.75 -0.46
C LEU A 49 0.61 -10.49 0.18
N GLY A 50 1.30 -11.55 0.63
CA GLY A 50 2.64 -11.46 1.20
C GLY A 50 3.65 -10.83 0.24
N ILE A 51 3.68 -11.29 -1.01
CA ILE A 51 4.56 -10.73 -2.05
C ILE A 51 4.27 -9.24 -2.27
N GLY A 52 2.99 -8.89 -2.44
CA GLY A 52 2.57 -7.50 -2.66
C GLY A 52 2.95 -6.58 -1.50
N CYS A 53 2.65 -6.98 -0.26
CA CYS A 53 2.98 -6.22 0.95
C CYS A 53 4.49 -6.04 1.13
N THR A 54 5.30 -7.08 0.94
CA THR A 54 6.75 -6.97 1.07
C THR A 54 7.35 -6.02 0.06
N ILE A 55 6.92 -6.06 -1.21
CA ILE A 55 7.39 -5.14 -2.26
C ILE A 55 7.10 -3.68 -1.88
N ILE A 56 5.88 -3.38 -1.43
CA ILE A 56 5.50 -2.02 -1.03
C ILE A 56 6.34 -1.56 0.17
N LEU A 57 6.50 -2.42 1.17
CA LEU A 57 7.21 -2.09 2.41
C LEU A 57 8.71 -1.85 2.14
N ILE A 58 9.40 -2.74 1.42
CA ILE A 58 10.83 -2.57 1.11
C ILE A 58 11.10 -1.36 0.23
N THR A 59 10.19 -1.08 -0.71
CA THR A 59 10.30 0.09 -1.58
C THR A 59 10.09 1.38 -0.80
N SER A 60 9.14 1.40 0.15
CA SER A 60 8.93 2.53 1.05
C SER A 60 10.16 2.79 1.93
N LEU A 61 10.76 1.74 2.50
CA LEU A 61 12.00 1.84 3.27
C LEU A 61 13.15 2.46 2.45
N ALA A 62 13.26 2.09 1.16
CA ALA A 62 14.25 2.64 0.24
C ALA A 62 14.00 4.13 -0.08
N MET A 63 12.74 4.53 -0.30
CA MET A 63 12.41 5.94 -0.47
C MET A 63 12.72 6.75 0.80
N VAL A 64 12.44 6.18 1.98
CA VAL A 64 12.74 6.79 3.27
C VAL A 64 14.26 6.92 3.47
N SER A 65 15.07 5.92 3.09
CA SER A 65 16.54 6.03 3.16
C SER A 65 17.08 7.12 2.25
N ASP A 66 16.52 7.24 1.04
CA ASP A 66 16.95 8.26 0.07
C ASP A 66 16.65 9.67 0.59
N LEU A 67 15.56 9.84 1.33
CA LEU A 67 15.17 11.10 1.97
C LEU A 67 16.04 11.42 3.20
N ILE A 68 16.41 10.39 3.97
CA ILE A 68 17.23 10.50 5.19
C ILE A 68 18.72 10.67 4.88
N GLY A 69 19.19 10.30 3.68
CA GLY A 69 20.62 10.25 3.32
C GLY A 69 21.44 11.53 3.60
N LYS A 70 20.80 12.69 3.83
CA LYS A 70 21.46 13.94 4.29
C LYS A 70 21.51 14.14 5.81
N TYR A 71 20.66 13.47 6.58
CA TYR A 71 20.52 13.59 8.04
C TYR A 71 20.50 12.20 8.72
N GLN A 72 21.52 11.39 8.44
CA GLN A 72 21.66 10.01 8.96
C GLN A 72 21.57 9.90 10.50
N GLN A 73 21.88 10.99 11.22
CA GLN A 73 21.82 11.03 12.69
C GLN A 73 20.42 10.77 13.27
N TYR A 74 19.36 11.07 12.53
CA TYR A 74 17.97 10.82 12.96
C TYR A 74 17.36 9.57 12.32
N GLY A 75 18.10 8.85 11.47
CA GLY A 75 17.58 7.71 10.70
C GLY A 75 17.06 6.58 11.59
N ALA A 76 17.77 6.24 12.66
CA ALA A 76 17.35 5.21 13.61
C ALA A 76 16.01 5.53 14.30
N PHE A 77 15.75 6.81 14.59
CA PHE A 77 14.48 7.26 15.16
C PHE A 77 13.34 7.14 14.14
N VAL A 78 13.58 7.49 12.86
CA VAL A 78 12.56 7.39 11.79
C VAL A 78 12.17 5.94 11.53
N TYR A 79 13.14 5.02 11.38
CA TYR A 79 12.85 3.60 11.22
C TYR A 79 12.21 2.98 12.47
N GLY A 80 12.56 3.51 13.66
CA GLY A 80 11.90 3.18 14.92
C GLY A 80 10.43 3.59 14.94
N TYR A 81 10.12 4.83 14.52
CA TYR A 81 8.74 5.34 14.45
C TYR A 81 7.91 4.60 13.40
N MET A 82 8.50 4.29 12.24
CA MET A 82 7.87 3.47 11.19
C MET A 82 7.45 2.11 11.74
N SER A 83 8.40 1.39 12.37
CA SER A 83 8.12 0.06 12.94
C SER A 83 7.15 0.14 14.14
N PHE A 84 7.23 1.19 14.95
CA PHE A 84 6.31 1.41 16.06
C PHE A 84 4.87 1.60 15.55
N THR A 85 4.71 2.41 14.51
CA THR A 85 3.40 2.68 13.90
C THR A 85 2.81 1.41 13.29
N ASP A 86 3.60 0.59 12.60
CA ASP A 86 3.14 -0.69 12.05
C ASP A 86 2.64 -1.62 13.16
N LYS A 87 3.39 -1.74 14.26
CA LYS A 87 2.98 -2.58 15.41
C LYS A 87 1.76 -2.03 16.12
N LEU A 88 1.70 -0.72 16.33
CA LEU A 88 0.56 -0.05 16.95
C LEU A 88 -0.71 -0.23 16.11
N ALA A 89 -0.62 -0.03 14.80
CA ALA A 89 -1.73 -0.22 13.87
C ALA A 89 -2.23 -1.67 13.90
N ASN A 90 -1.33 -2.66 13.82
CA ASN A 90 -1.71 -4.07 13.91
C ASN A 90 -2.40 -4.39 15.26
N GLY A 91 -1.91 -3.84 16.38
CA GLY A 91 -2.53 -4.02 17.69
C GLY A 91 -3.93 -3.40 17.79
N ILE A 92 -4.11 -2.18 17.28
CA ILE A 92 -5.42 -1.51 17.24
C ILE A 92 -6.41 -2.30 16.38
N VAL A 93 -5.98 -2.78 15.21
CA VAL A 93 -6.82 -3.57 14.30
C VAL A 93 -7.31 -4.84 14.98
N ILE A 94 -6.42 -5.60 15.64
CA ILE A 94 -6.82 -6.82 16.37
C ILE A 94 -7.84 -6.49 17.46
N GLN A 95 -7.59 -5.43 18.24
CA GLN A 95 -8.51 -5.03 19.31
C GLN A 95 -9.91 -4.68 18.78
N ILE A 96 -9.99 -3.99 17.64
CA ILE A 96 -11.26 -3.65 16.99
C ILE A 96 -11.97 -4.92 16.49
N ILE A 97 -11.24 -5.85 15.86
CA ILE A 97 -11.80 -7.11 15.37
C ILE A 97 -12.40 -7.93 16.51
N GLU A 98 -11.69 -8.05 17.63
CA GLU A 98 -12.15 -8.78 18.82
C GLU A 98 -13.39 -8.13 19.46
N LEU A 99 -13.45 -6.79 19.53
CA LEU A 99 -14.61 -6.07 20.05
C LEU A 99 -15.86 -6.31 19.19
N LEU A 100 -15.71 -6.22 17.87
CA LEU A 100 -16.82 -6.42 16.94
C LEU A 100 -17.26 -7.91 16.84
N TRP A 101 -16.34 -8.86 17.05
CA TRP A 101 -16.68 -10.29 17.13
C TRP A 101 -17.65 -10.60 18.28
N ASN A 102 -17.46 -9.95 19.44
CA ASN A 102 -18.32 -10.13 20.61
C ASN A 102 -19.77 -9.68 20.36
N GLU A 103 -19.99 -8.78 19.40
CA GLU A 103 -21.33 -8.30 19.03
C GLU A 103 -22.00 -9.12 17.91
N CYS A 104 -21.23 -9.81 17.05
CA CYS A 104 -21.77 -10.48 15.87
C CYS A 104 -21.07 -11.83 15.58
N SER A 105 -21.62 -12.93 16.10
CA SER A 105 -21.11 -14.29 15.85
C SER A 105 -21.71 -14.92 14.59
N SER A 106 -20.98 -14.86 13.46
CA SER A 106 -21.30 -15.59 12.23
C SER A 106 -20.04 -16.19 11.60
N LEU A 107 -20.18 -17.34 10.94
CA LEU A 107 -19.08 -18.08 10.29
C LEU A 107 -18.41 -17.28 9.15
N THR A 108 -19.12 -16.33 8.54
CA THR A 108 -18.63 -15.48 7.43
C THR A 108 -18.04 -14.15 7.90
N TYR A 109 -18.06 -13.89 9.21
CA TYR A 109 -17.69 -12.59 9.77
C TYR A 109 -16.22 -12.24 9.50
N TYR A 110 -15.28 -13.15 9.73
CA TYR A 110 -13.85 -12.87 9.52
C TYR A 110 -13.50 -12.58 8.07
N GLN A 111 -14.06 -13.34 7.13
CA GLN A 111 -13.82 -13.13 5.70
C GLN A 111 -14.37 -11.77 5.23
N ASN A 112 -15.54 -11.36 5.75
CA ASN A 112 -16.13 -10.07 5.44
C ASN A 112 -15.31 -8.93 6.03
N VAL A 113 -14.88 -9.03 7.28
CA VAL A 113 -14.04 -8.02 7.95
C VAL A 113 -12.68 -7.88 7.26
N GLU A 114 -12.05 -9.01 6.93
CA GLU A 114 -10.79 -9.03 6.18
C GLU A 114 -10.94 -8.37 4.81
N SER A 115 -11.97 -8.75 4.03
CA SER A 115 -12.22 -8.14 2.72
C SER A 115 -12.54 -6.64 2.81
N TYR A 116 -13.28 -6.20 3.82
CA TYR A 116 -13.63 -4.79 3.98
C TYR A 116 -12.39 -3.95 4.36
N GLY A 117 -11.55 -4.50 5.24
CA GLY A 117 -10.27 -3.90 5.60
C GLY A 117 -9.38 -3.70 4.37
N ILE A 118 -9.01 -4.77 3.68
CA ILE A 118 -8.12 -4.67 2.50
C ILE A 118 -8.76 -3.86 1.37
N GLY A 119 -10.07 -4.01 1.15
CA GLY A 119 -10.80 -3.27 0.11
C GLY A 119 -10.76 -1.75 0.31
N THR A 120 -10.90 -1.28 1.55
CA THR A 120 -10.82 0.16 1.86
C THR A 120 -9.42 0.72 1.70
N PHE A 121 -8.38 -0.03 2.06
CA PHE A 121 -6.99 0.38 1.81
C PHE A 121 -6.70 0.50 0.30
N VAL A 122 -7.13 -0.48 -0.51
CA VAL A 122 -6.95 -0.45 -1.98
C VAL A 122 -7.68 0.74 -2.60
N LEU A 123 -8.92 1.01 -2.18
CA LEU A 123 -9.70 2.17 -2.66
C LEU A 123 -9.04 3.50 -2.29
N CYS A 124 -8.59 3.65 -1.04
CA CYS A 124 -7.90 4.85 -0.58
C CYS A 124 -6.60 5.09 -1.38
N GLN A 125 -5.84 4.02 -1.65
CA GLN A 125 -4.61 4.10 -2.42
C GLN A 125 -4.86 4.44 -3.89
N PHE A 126 -5.90 3.89 -4.50
CA PHE A 126 -6.32 4.21 -5.85
C PHE A 126 -6.74 5.68 -5.96
N ILE A 127 -7.51 6.18 -5.00
CA ILE A 127 -7.86 7.61 -4.87
C ILE A 127 -6.59 8.47 -4.84
N PHE A 128 -5.59 8.09 -4.03
CA PHE A 128 -4.36 8.86 -3.89
C PHE A 128 -3.56 8.91 -5.20
N LEU A 129 -3.45 7.80 -5.94
CA LEU A 129 -2.78 7.77 -7.24
C LEU A 129 -3.53 8.61 -8.29
N CYS A 130 -4.86 8.55 -8.31
CA CYS A 130 -5.69 9.39 -9.16
C CYS A 130 -5.46 10.87 -8.87
N LEU A 131 -5.47 11.27 -7.59
CA LEU A 131 -5.19 12.64 -7.17
C LEU A 131 -3.78 13.08 -7.58
N TYR A 132 -2.77 12.22 -7.38
CA TYR A 132 -1.39 12.53 -7.73
C TYR A 132 -1.21 12.71 -9.24
N LYS A 133 -1.78 11.82 -10.06
CA LYS A 133 -1.79 11.96 -11.53
C LYS A 133 -2.52 13.23 -11.97
N TRP A 134 -3.65 13.53 -11.33
CA TRP A 134 -4.42 14.73 -11.63
C TRP A 134 -3.63 16.01 -11.32
N GLN A 135 -3.02 16.09 -10.14
CA GLN A 135 -2.15 17.21 -9.76
C GLN A 135 -0.98 17.38 -10.73
N LYS A 136 -0.31 16.29 -11.11
CA LYS A 136 0.79 16.33 -12.09
C LYS A 136 0.31 16.83 -13.46
N ASN A 137 -0.84 16.37 -13.94
CA ASN A 137 -1.41 16.80 -15.21
C ASN A 137 -1.77 18.30 -15.21
N VAL A 138 -2.35 18.79 -14.11
CA VAL A 138 -2.67 20.21 -13.92
C VAL A 138 -1.40 21.05 -13.88
N TYR A 139 -0.35 20.60 -13.20
CA TYR A 139 0.93 21.32 -13.15
C TYR A 139 1.60 21.41 -14.53
N ILE A 140 1.64 20.31 -15.30
CA ILE A 140 2.21 20.29 -16.66
C ILE A 140 1.41 21.19 -17.61
N THR A 141 0.08 21.14 -17.52
CA THR A 141 -0.80 22.00 -18.33
C THR A 141 -0.54 23.47 -18.03
N ASN A 142 -0.47 23.88 -16.76
CA ASN A 142 -0.18 25.28 -16.41
C ASN A 142 1.25 25.71 -16.79
N GLY A 143 2.25 24.81 -16.73
CA GLY A 143 3.61 25.09 -17.17
C GLY A 143 3.75 25.35 -18.68
N ASN A 144 3.02 24.60 -19.51
CA ASN A 144 3.03 24.82 -20.96
C ASN A 144 2.38 26.15 -21.36
N ILE A 145 1.33 26.59 -20.66
CA ILE A 145 0.63 27.85 -20.95
C ILE A 145 1.53 29.07 -20.69
N ILE A 146 2.46 28.98 -19.72
CA ILE A 146 3.38 30.08 -19.38
C ILE A 146 4.51 30.22 -20.43
N HIS A 147 4.93 29.11 -21.06
CA HIS A 147 5.94 29.13 -22.11
C HIS A 147 5.41 29.53 -23.50
N GLU A 148 4.10 29.42 -23.76
CA GLU A 148 3.48 29.79 -25.05
C GLU A 148 3.18 31.30 -25.16
N HIS A 149 3.27 32.04 -24.05
CA HIS A 149 3.02 33.49 -23.97
C HIS A 149 4.29 34.36 -23.80
N VAL A 150 5.49 33.77 -23.91
CA VAL A 150 6.80 34.49 -23.90
C VAL A 150 7.50 34.36 -25.23
#